data_AF-A0A9X2C383-F1
#
_entry.id   AF-A0A9X2C383-F1
#
_cell.length_a   1.000
_cell.length_b   1.000
_cell.length_c   1.000
_cell.angle_alpha   90.00
_cell.angle_beta   90.00
_cell.angle_gamma   90.00
#
_symmetry.space_group_name_H-M   'P 1'
#
loop_
_entity.id
_entity.type
_entity.pdbx_description
1 polymer ?
#
loop_
_entity_poly.entity_id
_entity_poly.type
_entity_poly.pdbx_seq_one_letter_code
_entity_poly.pdbx_strand_id
1 'polypeptide(L)'
;MFVAQPLVAAEATRAPHNAKLDYLSGYSEQFGDFHVFRGKSSISTLEITYKGRPYRPLNAWQITDVRPTGATRNGQPVLLATTIEWMGVGTVVIAVQNDTPLARILSPVKSRDEPDWGQAQPGRQDLLLFPEGARAFVPSTGHVLWFDERLPGWGFSHYAMLVSVAPDNHSAAFLAKEGLLLSSVERGVYAQLPISKELNGKQLWPLFEEAGARARKALDEGRRIDQNRLHHALQVQWVGQHFTWQQVQGSWQLKGLGLTSSPLKTEH
;
A
#
# COMPACT_ATOMS: atom_id res chain seq x y z
N MET A 1 -53.58 18.52 -57.99
CA MET A 1 -53.82 17.66 -56.81
C MET A 1 -52.56 16.81 -56.61
N PHE A 2 -51.61 17.32 -55.84
CA PHE A 2 -50.45 16.57 -55.34
C PHE A 2 -50.33 16.98 -53.86
N VAL A 3 -50.50 16.01 -52.97
CA VAL A 3 -50.58 16.21 -51.53
C VAL A 3 -49.16 16.28 -50.98
N ALA A 4 -48.82 17.40 -50.34
CA ALA A 4 -47.63 17.53 -49.52
C ALA A 4 -47.76 16.65 -48.26
N GLN A 5 -46.75 15.84 -47.97
CA GLN A 5 -46.62 15.17 -46.67
C GLN A 5 -45.69 15.98 -45.75
N PRO A 6 -46.00 16.07 -44.44
CA PRO A 6 -45.21 16.86 -43.50
C PRO A 6 -44.00 16.09 -42.97
N LEU A 7 -43.01 16.89 -42.57
CA LEU A 7 -41.81 16.51 -41.82
C LEU A 7 -42.16 15.80 -40.51
N VAL A 8 -41.50 14.69 -40.20
CA VAL A 8 -41.29 14.26 -38.80
C VAL A 8 -39.78 14.11 -38.60
N ALA A 9 -39.21 15.07 -37.88
CA ALA A 9 -37.85 15.01 -37.38
C ALA A 9 -37.72 13.78 -36.49
N ALA A 10 -36.81 12.87 -36.83
CA ALA A 10 -36.45 11.78 -35.95
C ALA A 10 -35.73 12.36 -34.73
N GLU A 11 -36.43 12.46 -33.60
CA GLU A 11 -35.81 12.56 -32.29
C GLU A 11 -34.87 11.38 -32.12
N ALA A 12 -33.57 11.66 -32.15
CA ALA A 12 -32.55 10.72 -31.71
C ALA A 12 -32.79 10.45 -30.22
N THR A 13 -33.54 9.39 -29.95
CA THR A 13 -33.73 8.84 -28.60
C THR A 13 -32.33 8.42 -28.12
N ARG A 14 -31.72 9.25 -27.28
CA ARG A 14 -30.56 8.86 -26.47
C ARG A 14 -31.02 7.74 -25.54
N ALA A 15 -30.92 6.51 -26.03
CA ALA A 15 -30.99 5.34 -25.17
C ALA A 15 -29.93 5.52 -24.06
N PRO A 16 -30.26 5.27 -22.79
CA PRO A 16 -29.31 5.45 -21.72
C PRO A 16 -28.14 4.51 -21.96
N HIS A 17 -26.94 5.07 -22.09
CA HIS A 17 -25.69 4.34 -22.30
C HIS A 17 -25.46 3.25 -21.23
N ASN A 18 -26.17 3.34 -20.10
CA ASN A 18 -26.12 2.44 -18.96
C ASN A 18 -26.76 1.07 -19.24
N ALA A 19 -27.71 0.92 -20.17
CA ALA A 19 -28.43 -0.36 -20.37
C ALA A 19 -27.66 -1.39 -21.21
N LYS A 20 -26.55 -1.01 -21.88
CA LYS A 20 -25.78 -1.90 -22.76
C LYS A 20 -24.53 -2.51 -22.09
N LEU A 21 -24.35 -2.26 -20.80
CA LEU A 21 -23.24 -2.76 -19.97
C LEU A 21 -23.58 -4.04 -19.19
N ASP A 22 -24.85 -4.43 -19.11
CA ASP A 22 -25.31 -5.44 -18.14
C ASP A 22 -25.32 -6.91 -18.60
N TYR A 23 -24.98 -7.23 -19.86
CA TYR A 23 -25.25 -8.59 -20.40
C TYR A 23 -24.03 -9.48 -20.68
N LEU A 24 -22.81 -9.11 -20.27
CA LEU A 24 -21.60 -9.94 -20.44
C LEU A 24 -20.65 -9.82 -19.23
N SER A 25 -21.09 -10.34 -18.08
CA SER A 25 -20.38 -10.60 -16.80
C SER A 25 -18.89 -10.21 -16.71
N GLY A 26 -18.59 -8.91 -16.67
CA GLY A 26 -17.26 -8.36 -16.40
C GLY A 26 -17.37 -7.41 -15.22
N TYR A 27 -16.53 -7.59 -14.19
CA TYR A 27 -16.47 -6.76 -12.99
C TYR A 27 -16.72 -5.26 -13.29
N SER A 28 -17.57 -4.58 -12.50
CA SER A 28 -17.86 -3.15 -12.62
C SER A 28 -18.22 -2.58 -11.26
N GLU A 29 -17.46 -1.61 -10.77
CA GLU A 29 -17.67 -0.96 -9.47
C GLU A 29 -17.51 0.56 -9.59
N GLN A 30 -18.30 1.28 -8.80
CA GLN A 30 -18.27 2.74 -8.72
C GLN A 30 -17.70 3.17 -7.37
N PHE A 31 -16.68 4.03 -7.40
CA PHE A 31 -16.08 4.64 -6.21
C PHE A 31 -16.10 6.18 -6.36
N GLY A 32 -17.11 6.84 -5.80
CA GLY A 32 -17.28 8.28 -6.03
C GLY A 32 -17.44 8.55 -7.53
N ASP A 33 -16.62 9.43 -8.10
CA ASP A 33 -16.60 9.71 -9.54
C ASP A 33 -15.70 8.75 -10.35
N PHE A 34 -15.05 7.77 -9.69
CA PHE A 34 -14.32 6.72 -10.37
C PHE A 34 -15.25 5.58 -10.76
N HIS A 35 -15.16 5.14 -12.01
CA HIS A 35 -15.77 3.90 -12.48
C HIS A 35 -14.68 2.93 -12.87
N VAL A 36 -14.65 1.77 -12.23
CA VAL A 36 -13.68 0.69 -12.47
C VAL A 36 -14.42 -0.47 -13.11
N PHE A 37 -13.99 -0.95 -14.27
CA PHE A 37 -14.69 -2.03 -14.95
C PHE A 37 -13.75 -2.90 -15.79
N ARG A 38 -14.20 -4.12 -16.10
CA ARG A 38 -13.51 -5.02 -17.02
C ARG A 38 -14.05 -4.83 -18.43
N GLY A 39 -13.22 -4.29 -19.33
CA GLY A 39 -13.58 -4.04 -20.72
C GLY A 39 -13.82 -5.32 -21.53
N LYS A 40 -14.64 -5.22 -22.59
CA LYS A 40 -15.03 -6.36 -23.45
C LYS A 40 -13.86 -7.08 -24.13
N SER A 41 -12.73 -6.40 -24.32
CA SER A 41 -11.55 -6.90 -25.01
C SER A 41 -10.42 -7.37 -24.09
N SER A 42 -10.56 -7.21 -22.76
CA SER A 42 -9.53 -7.64 -21.81
C SER A 42 -10.11 -8.41 -20.64
N ILE A 43 -9.92 -9.74 -20.67
CA ILE A 43 -10.43 -10.66 -19.64
C ILE A 43 -9.63 -10.50 -18.33
N SER A 44 -8.42 -9.94 -18.37
CA SER A 44 -7.49 -9.87 -17.24
C SER A 44 -7.11 -8.47 -16.79
N THR A 45 -7.66 -7.41 -17.40
CA THR A 45 -7.32 -6.01 -17.07
C THR A 45 -8.55 -5.21 -16.71
N LEU A 46 -8.43 -4.40 -15.66
CA LEU A 46 -9.40 -3.38 -15.28
C LEU A 46 -9.09 -2.06 -16.01
N GLU A 47 -10.15 -1.36 -16.36
CA GLU A 47 -10.13 0.02 -16.84
C GLU A 47 -10.66 0.92 -15.74
N ILE A 48 -10.10 2.13 -15.63
CA ILE A 48 -10.56 3.16 -14.71
C ILE A 48 -10.97 4.38 -15.52
N THR A 49 -12.14 4.94 -15.23
CA THR A 49 -12.48 6.30 -15.65
C THR A 49 -12.70 7.18 -14.42
N TYR A 50 -12.43 8.47 -14.58
CA TYR A 50 -12.77 9.50 -13.60
C TYR A 50 -13.66 10.54 -14.29
N LYS A 51 -14.88 10.73 -13.80
CA LYS A 51 -15.90 11.59 -14.46
C LYS A 51 -16.11 11.23 -15.94
N GLY A 52 -16.12 9.93 -16.24
CA GLY A 52 -16.28 9.40 -17.61
C GLY A 52 -15.06 9.56 -18.52
N ARG A 53 -13.94 10.12 -18.03
CA ARG A 53 -12.69 10.21 -18.80
C ARG A 53 -11.76 9.05 -18.44
N PRO A 54 -11.17 8.34 -19.42
CA PRO A 54 -10.19 7.30 -19.14
C PRO A 54 -9.03 7.81 -18.29
N TYR A 55 -8.66 7.03 -17.28
CA TYR A 55 -7.53 7.30 -16.40
C TYR A 55 -6.65 6.06 -16.30
N ARG A 56 -5.35 6.23 -16.54
CA ARG A 56 -4.35 5.19 -16.34
C ARG A 56 -3.33 5.67 -15.32
N PRO A 57 -3.32 5.14 -14.09
CA PRO A 57 -2.34 5.53 -13.09
C PRO A 57 -0.93 5.24 -13.62
N LEU A 58 -0.08 6.27 -13.64
CA LEU A 58 1.31 6.20 -14.12
C LEU A 58 1.47 5.60 -15.54
N ASN A 59 0.44 5.70 -16.39
CA ASN A 59 0.40 5.07 -17.71
C ASN A 59 0.59 3.54 -17.68
N ALA A 60 0.14 2.88 -16.61
CA ALA A 60 0.24 1.43 -16.46
C ALA A 60 -0.29 0.67 -17.68
N TRP A 61 0.42 -0.37 -18.08
CA TRP A 61 -0.01 -1.29 -19.14
C TRP A 61 -1.26 -2.05 -18.72
N GLN A 62 -1.29 -2.45 -17.45
CA GLN A 62 -2.28 -3.37 -16.91
C GLN A 62 -2.65 -2.92 -15.49
N ILE A 63 -3.95 -2.91 -15.19
CA ILE A 63 -4.48 -2.72 -13.84
C ILE A 63 -5.20 -4.02 -13.51
N THR A 64 -4.83 -4.66 -12.40
CA THR A 64 -5.34 -6.01 -12.11
C THR A 64 -6.36 -6.00 -10.99
N ASP A 65 -6.29 -5.01 -10.10
CA ASP A 65 -7.22 -4.86 -9.00
C ASP A 65 -7.26 -3.39 -8.53
N VAL A 66 -8.40 -2.96 -8.00
CA VAL A 66 -8.62 -1.61 -7.44
C VAL A 66 -9.50 -1.74 -6.21
N ARG A 67 -9.13 -1.07 -5.12
CA ARG A 67 -9.90 -1.11 -3.87
C ARG A 67 -9.83 0.20 -3.09
N PRO A 68 -10.88 0.58 -2.36
CA PRO A 68 -10.87 1.77 -1.53
C PRO A 68 -10.02 1.56 -0.28
N THR A 69 -9.43 2.65 0.20
CA THR A 69 -8.74 2.69 1.51
C THR A 69 -9.70 2.99 2.67
N GLY A 70 -10.95 3.36 2.37
CA GLY A 70 -11.93 3.88 3.33
C GLY A 70 -11.83 5.39 3.57
N ALA A 71 -10.71 6.02 3.19
CA ALA A 71 -10.55 7.47 3.29
C ALA A 71 -11.15 8.21 2.08
N THR A 72 -11.57 9.45 2.31
CA THR A 72 -12.08 10.38 1.29
C THR A 72 -11.25 11.66 1.33
N ARG A 73 -10.91 12.20 0.16
CA ARG A 73 -10.19 13.46 0.00
C ARG A 73 -10.79 14.26 -1.15
N ASN A 74 -11.06 15.54 -0.94
CA ASN A 74 -11.74 16.40 -1.92
C ASN A 74 -13.08 15.81 -2.41
N GLY A 75 -13.83 15.17 -1.51
CA GLY A 75 -15.10 14.50 -1.83
C GLY A 75 -14.98 13.19 -2.60
N GLN A 76 -13.76 12.71 -2.87
CA GLN A 76 -13.49 11.51 -3.66
C GLN A 76 -12.78 10.44 -2.84
N PRO A 77 -13.08 9.15 -3.06
CA PRO A 77 -12.40 8.08 -2.35
C PRO A 77 -10.92 8.04 -2.72
N VAL A 78 -10.09 7.70 -1.74
CA VAL A 78 -8.68 7.36 -1.96
C VAL A 78 -8.59 5.87 -2.24
N LEU A 79 -8.09 5.52 -3.43
CA LEU A 79 -8.02 4.14 -3.92
C LEU A 79 -6.59 3.61 -3.88
N LEU A 80 -6.46 2.30 -3.75
CA LEU A 80 -5.26 1.54 -4.08
C LEU A 80 -5.51 0.79 -5.38
N ALA A 81 -4.51 0.71 -6.25
CA ALA A 81 -4.56 -0.10 -7.44
C ALA A 81 -3.29 -0.93 -7.57
N THR A 82 -3.43 -2.15 -8.08
CA THR A 82 -2.29 -2.95 -8.52
C THR A 82 -2.05 -2.68 -10.00
N THR A 83 -0.87 -2.15 -10.32
CA THR A 83 -0.47 -1.82 -11.68
C THR A 83 0.65 -2.73 -12.15
N ILE A 84 0.63 -3.08 -13.43
CA ILE A 84 1.70 -3.74 -14.15
C ILE A 84 2.19 -2.78 -15.24
N GLU A 85 3.49 -2.57 -15.26
CA GLU A 85 4.21 -1.69 -16.18
C GLU A 85 5.40 -2.45 -16.77
N TRP A 86 6.04 -1.89 -17.80
CA TRP A 86 7.24 -2.50 -18.40
C TRP A 86 8.37 -2.71 -17.39
N MET A 87 8.44 -1.86 -16.35
CA MET A 87 9.48 -1.91 -15.32
C MET A 87 9.09 -2.73 -14.09
N GLY A 88 7.87 -3.30 -14.04
CA GLY A 88 7.44 -4.18 -12.95
C GLY A 88 5.98 -4.03 -12.54
N VAL A 89 5.61 -4.73 -11.48
CA VAL A 89 4.28 -4.72 -10.87
C VAL A 89 4.36 -4.00 -9.53
N GLY A 90 3.38 -3.18 -9.17
CA GLY A 90 3.38 -2.51 -7.87
C GLY A 90 2.01 -2.05 -7.43
N THR A 91 1.95 -1.64 -6.16
CA THR A 91 0.77 -1.00 -5.60
C THR A 91 0.95 0.50 -5.67
N VAL A 92 -0.05 1.18 -6.23
CA VAL A 92 -0.12 2.65 -6.29
C VAL A 92 -1.31 3.15 -5.49
N VAL A 93 -1.17 4.33 -4.89
CA VAL A 93 -2.32 5.11 -4.44
C VAL A 93 -2.86 5.92 -5.61
N ILE A 94 -4.17 6.07 -5.70
CA ILE A 94 -4.87 7.04 -6.54
C ILE A 94 -5.64 7.99 -5.61
N ALA A 95 -5.34 9.29 -5.69
CA ALA A 95 -6.04 10.31 -4.92
C ALA A 95 -6.33 11.53 -5.80
N VAL A 96 -7.48 12.18 -5.58
CA VAL A 96 -7.87 13.37 -6.34
C VAL A 96 -7.28 14.61 -5.70
N GLN A 97 -6.63 15.44 -6.51
CA GLN A 97 -6.13 16.76 -6.15
C GLN A 97 -6.52 17.75 -7.25
N ASN A 98 -7.21 18.83 -6.88
CA ASN A 98 -7.68 19.86 -7.82
C ASN A 98 -8.44 19.24 -9.02
N ASP A 99 -9.41 18.38 -8.73
CA ASP A 99 -10.21 17.65 -9.73
C ASP A 99 -9.42 16.75 -10.69
N THR A 100 -8.16 16.44 -10.34
CA THR A 100 -7.29 15.58 -11.14
C THR A 100 -6.91 14.34 -10.34
N PRO A 101 -7.16 13.12 -10.85
CA PRO A 101 -6.66 11.91 -10.22
C PRO A 101 -5.15 11.83 -10.41
N LEU A 102 -4.42 11.69 -9.30
CA LEU A 102 -2.97 11.53 -9.28
C LEU A 102 -2.60 10.17 -8.69
N ALA A 103 -1.56 9.55 -9.25
CA ALA A 103 -1.02 8.29 -8.74
C ALA A 103 0.37 8.46 -8.13
N ARG A 104 0.66 7.69 -7.08
CA ARG A 104 2.01 7.56 -6.50
C ARG A 104 2.28 6.10 -6.16
N ILE A 105 3.53 5.66 -6.37
CA ILE A 105 3.96 4.30 -6.03
C ILE A 105 4.03 4.15 -4.51
N LEU A 106 3.48 3.06 -3.96
CA LEU A 106 3.56 2.72 -2.54
C LEU A 106 4.45 1.50 -2.27
N SER A 107 4.42 0.51 -3.16
CA SER A 107 5.31 -0.65 -3.07
C SER A 107 5.80 -0.99 -4.46
N PRO A 108 7.12 -0.99 -4.70
CA PRO A 108 7.67 -1.55 -5.93
C PRO A 108 7.58 -3.08 -5.90
N VAL A 109 7.59 -3.67 -7.10
CA VAL A 109 7.84 -5.08 -7.45
C VAL A 109 7.24 -6.10 -6.49
N LYS A 110 5.97 -6.50 -6.72
CA LYS A 110 5.45 -7.80 -6.26
C LYS A 110 4.47 -8.42 -7.21
N SER A 111 4.32 -9.74 -7.09
CA SER A 111 3.42 -10.59 -7.87
C SER A 111 2.07 -9.93 -8.19
N ARG A 112 1.60 -10.10 -9.42
CA ARG A 112 0.23 -9.75 -9.83
C ARG A 112 -0.81 -10.42 -8.95
N ASP A 113 -0.58 -11.69 -8.63
CA ASP A 113 -1.57 -12.53 -7.95
C ASP A 113 -1.58 -12.26 -6.45
N GLU A 114 -0.49 -11.65 -5.94
CA GLU A 114 -0.31 -11.32 -4.54
C GLU A 114 0.32 -9.92 -4.47
N PRO A 115 -0.45 -8.83 -4.61
CA PRO A 115 0.06 -7.47 -4.48
C PRO A 115 0.29 -7.03 -3.04
N ASP A 116 1.23 -6.12 -2.81
CA ASP A 116 1.44 -5.53 -1.48
C ASP A 116 0.37 -4.49 -1.21
N TRP A 117 -0.61 -4.90 -0.44
CA TRP A 117 -1.80 -4.11 -0.16
C TRP A 117 -1.61 -3.12 0.99
N GLY A 118 -0.45 -3.14 1.63
CA GLY A 118 -0.19 -2.41 2.87
C GLY A 118 -0.90 -3.06 4.05
N GLN A 119 -0.29 -2.91 5.22
CA GLN A 119 -0.80 -3.43 6.48
C GLN A 119 -1.07 -2.29 7.45
N ALA A 120 -2.22 -2.31 8.12
CA ALA A 120 -2.48 -1.35 9.19
C ALA A 120 -1.44 -1.50 10.30
N GLN A 121 -0.89 -0.38 10.77
CA GLN A 121 0.01 -0.41 11.92
C GLN A 121 -0.78 -0.82 13.17
N PRO A 122 -0.31 -1.76 14.00
CA PRO A 122 -0.96 -2.05 15.27
C PRO A 122 -1.08 -0.77 16.13
N GLY A 123 -2.28 -0.49 16.61
CA GLY A 123 -2.59 0.73 17.36
C GLY A 123 -2.77 2.00 16.52
N ARG A 124 -2.58 1.96 15.19
CA ARG A 124 -2.86 3.06 14.24
C ARG A 124 -3.53 2.57 12.97
N GLN A 125 -4.85 2.73 12.91
CA GLN A 125 -5.66 2.34 11.74
C GLN A 125 -5.66 3.38 10.62
N ASP A 126 -5.18 4.60 10.89
CA ASP A 126 -5.06 5.70 9.93
C ASP A 126 -3.81 5.61 9.04
N LEU A 127 -3.01 4.55 9.17
CA LEU A 127 -1.75 4.35 8.49
C LEU A 127 -1.65 2.94 7.90
N LEU A 128 -1.23 2.85 6.65
CA LEU A 128 -0.79 1.61 6.02
C LEU A 128 0.73 1.58 5.90
N LEU A 129 1.34 0.51 6.39
CA LEU A 129 2.75 0.19 6.23
C LEU A 129 2.94 -0.67 4.99
N PHE A 130 3.95 -0.36 4.18
CA PHE A 130 4.44 -1.17 3.06
C PHE A 130 5.86 -1.62 3.42
N PRO A 131 6.00 -2.72 4.18
CA PRO A 131 7.23 -3.03 4.91
C PRO A 131 8.46 -3.19 4.01
N GLU A 132 8.29 -3.83 2.86
CA GLU A 132 9.38 -4.09 1.89
C GLU A 132 9.69 -2.87 1.02
N GLY A 133 8.69 -2.00 0.79
CA GLY A 133 8.87 -0.77 0.02
C GLY A 133 9.46 0.38 0.82
N ALA A 134 9.75 0.18 2.11
CA ALA A 134 10.19 1.21 3.06
C ALA A 134 9.28 2.46 3.06
N ARG A 135 7.98 2.27 2.85
CA ARG A 135 6.99 3.35 2.69
C ARG A 135 5.83 3.15 3.64
N ALA A 136 5.27 4.26 4.11
CA ALA A 136 3.96 4.25 4.74
C ALA A 136 3.03 5.22 4.01
N PHE A 137 1.73 5.00 4.18
CA PHE A 137 0.70 5.81 3.56
C PHE A 137 -0.34 6.20 4.59
N VAL A 138 -0.67 7.49 4.65
CA VAL A 138 -1.71 8.05 5.51
C VAL A 138 -2.92 8.36 4.62
N PRO A 139 -3.95 7.49 4.53
CA PRO A 139 -5.01 7.62 3.56
C PRO A 139 -5.83 8.91 3.70
N SER A 140 -6.05 9.37 4.94
CA SER A 140 -6.82 10.59 5.23
C SER A 140 -6.18 11.86 4.66
N THR A 141 -4.86 11.91 4.55
CA THR A 141 -4.12 13.08 4.04
C THR A 141 -3.64 12.87 2.60
N GLY A 142 -3.53 11.61 2.16
CA GLY A 142 -2.90 11.24 0.89
C GLY A 142 -1.36 11.32 0.93
N HIS A 143 -0.76 11.45 2.12
CA HIS A 143 0.69 11.52 2.26
C HIS A 143 1.33 10.14 2.18
N VAL A 144 2.36 10.05 1.33
CA VAL A 144 3.29 8.93 1.30
C VAL A 144 4.50 9.33 2.12
N LEU A 145 4.77 8.56 3.18
CA LEU A 145 5.91 8.74 4.06
C LEU A 145 7.05 7.83 3.61
N TRP A 146 8.27 8.37 3.63
CA TRP A 146 9.50 7.65 3.33
C TRP A 146 10.58 8.10 4.32
N PHE A 147 11.48 7.20 4.66
CA PHE A 147 12.55 7.42 5.63
C PHE A 147 13.82 6.75 5.13
N ASP A 148 14.99 7.30 5.44
CA ASP A 148 16.26 6.70 5.04
C ASP A 148 16.69 5.64 6.06
N GLU A 149 16.72 4.38 5.66
CA GLU A 149 17.13 3.25 6.49
C GLU A 149 18.65 2.99 6.46
N ARG A 150 19.41 3.74 5.67
CA ARG A 150 20.86 3.52 5.52
C ARG A 150 21.62 4.04 6.72
N LEU A 151 22.49 3.19 7.26
CA LEU A 151 23.46 3.61 8.26
C LEU A 151 24.50 4.55 7.63
N PRO A 152 24.87 5.66 8.30
CA PRO A 152 25.95 6.53 7.84
C PRO A 152 27.25 5.73 7.60
N GLY A 153 27.91 5.98 6.46
CA GLY A 153 29.18 5.34 6.09
C GLY A 153 29.05 3.95 5.45
N TRP A 154 27.85 3.37 5.37
CA TRP A 154 27.65 2.08 4.71
C TRP A 154 27.24 2.26 3.24
N GLY A 155 28.09 1.77 2.32
CA GLY A 155 27.89 1.88 0.87
C GLY A 155 26.96 0.85 0.24
N PHE A 156 26.40 -0.09 1.01
CA PHE A 156 25.50 -1.13 0.51
C PHE A 156 24.12 -1.06 1.17
N SER A 157 23.10 -1.49 0.40
CA SER A 157 21.70 -1.61 0.82
C SER A 157 21.59 -2.48 2.07
N HIS A 158 21.28 -1.86 3.21
CA HIS A 158 20.76 -2.59 4.36
C HIS A 158 19.30 -2.87 4.08
N TYR A 159 18.97 -4.13 3.81
CA TYR A 159 17.57 -4.53 3.74
C TYR A 159 17.00 -4.53 5.16
N ALA A 160 16.44 -3.39 5.56
CA ALA A 160 15.69 -3.23 6.79
C ALA A 160 14.22 -2.99 6.43
N MET A 161 13.32 -3.70 7.10
CA MET A 161 11.90 -3.70 6.79
C MET A 161 11.17 -2.66 7.63
N LEU A 162 10.36 -1.79 7.05
CA LEU A 162 9.56 -0.82 7.81
C LEU A 162 8.50 -1.54 8.66
N VAL A 163 8.56 -1.37 9.98
CA VAL A 163 7.66 -2.07 10.93
C VAL A 163 6.80 -1.15 11.77
N SER A 164 7.17 0.14 11.88
CA SER A 164 6.37 1.11 12.61
C SER A 164 6.74 2.54 12.21
N VAL A 165 5.79 3.45 12.33
CA VAL A 165 5.95 4.89 12.19
C VAL A 165 5.44 5.55 13.47
N ALA A 166 6.20 6.52 13.97
CA ALA A 166 5.88 7.29 15.17
C ALA A 166 4.59 8.12 14.99
N PRO A 167 3.88 8.46 16.08
CA PRO A 167 2.59 9.16 16.02
C PRO A 167 2.60 10.47 15.22
N ASP A 168 3.72 11.19 15.17
CA ASP A 168 3.87 12.44 14.44
C ASP A 168 4.19 12.26 12.94
N ASN A 169 4.38 11.02 12.47
CA ASN A 169 4.77 10.69 11.10
C ASN A 169 6.17 11.14 10.67
N HIS A 170 7.02 11.60 11.59
CA HIS A 170 8.37 12.08 11.28
C HIS A 170 9.48 11.07 11.61
N SER A 171 9.17 10.01 12.34
CA SER A 171 10.09 8.91 12.64
C SER A 171 9.52 7.54 12.26
N ALA A 172 10.42 6.62 11.93
CA ALA A 172 10.11 5.24 11.59
C ALA A 172 11.05 4.27 12.29
N ALA A 173 10.57 3.05 12.53
CA ALA A 173 11.34 1.93 13.00
C ALA A 173 11.42 0.87 11.89
N PHE A 174 12.64 0.41 11.64
CA PHE A 174 12.96 -0.61 10.67
C PHE A 174 13.52 -1.84 11.36
N LEU A 175 13.00 -3.03 11.05
CA LEU A 175 13.55 -4.30 11.51
C LEU A 175 14.66 -4.76 10.57
N ALA A 176 15.88 -4.79 11.11
CA ALA A 176 17.08 -5.32 10.49
C ALA A 176 17.53 -6.59 11.21
N LYS A 177 18.57 -7.24 10.69
CA LYS A 177 19.12 -8.49 11.24
C LYS A 177 19.63 -8.34 12.69
N GLU A 178 20.17 -7.17 13.02
CA GLU A 178 20.79 -6.85 14.31
C GLU A 178 19.81 -6.24 15.32
N GLY A 179 18.58 -5.92 14.89
CA GLY A 179 17.55 -5.31 15.73
C GLY A 179 16.78 -4.22 14.98
N LEU A 180 16.27 -3.26 15.75
CA LEU A 180 15.50 -2.15 15.19
C LEU A 180 16.39 -0.92 14.96
N LEU A 181 16.25 -0.31 13.80
CA LEU A 181 16.84 0.99 13.46
C LEU A 181 15.74 2.04 13.48
N LEU A 182 16.00 3.17 14.13
CA LEU A 182 15.09 4.31 14.15
C LEU A 182 15.62 5.38 13.21
N SER A 183 14.79 5.80 12.27
CA SER A 183 15.11 6.82 11.27
C SER A 183 14.10 7.95 11.30
N SER A 184 14.55 9.15 10.91
CA SER A 184 13.70 10.32 10.72
C SER A 184 13.93 10.93 9.35
N VAL A 185 12.94 11.67 8.84
CA VAL A 185 13.04 12.36 7.55
C VAL A 185 14.21 13.35 7.53
N GLU A 186 14.54 13.96 8.68
CA GLU A 186 15.56 15.01 8.76
C GLU A 186 16.97 14.48 9.01
N ARG A 187 17.12 13.40 9.78
CA ARG A 187 18.43 12.94 10.28
C ARG A 187 18.87 11.60 9.69
N GLY A 188 18.01 10.94 8.91
CA GLY A 188 18.19 9.53 8.60
C GLY A 188 18.17 8.68 9.87
N VAL A 189 18.91 7.57 9.88
CA VAL A 189 19.03 6.69 11.06
C VAL A 189 19.70 7.44 12.21
N TYR A 190 19.00 7.56 13.35
CA TYR A 190 19.45 8.31 14.52
C TYR A 190 19.60 7.45 15.78
N ALA A 191 18.95 6.29 15.84
CA ALA A 191 19.02 5.40 17.01
C ALA A 191 18.90 3.93 16.59
N GLN A 192 19.30 3.06 17.50
CA GLN A 192 19.19 1.61 17.37
C GLN A 192 18.65 0.98 18.65
N LEU A 193 17.92 -0.11 18.51
CA LEU A 193 17.48 -0.99 19.60
C LEU A 193 17.93 -2.41 19.25
N PRO A 194 19.06 -2.88 19.81
CA PRO A 194 19.60 -4.20 19.50
C PRO A 194 18.63 -5.30 19.95
N ILE A 195 18.39 -6.27 19.08
CA ILE A 195 17.66 -7.49 19.44
C ILE A 195 18.68 -8.61 19.64
N SER A 196 18.69 -9.23 20.82
CA SER A 196 19.64 -10.31 21.09
C SER A 196 19.36 -11.53 20.20
N LYS A 197 20.40 -12.31 19.89
CA LYS A 197 20.24 -13.58 19.14
C LYS A 197 19.26 -14.52 19.81
N GLU A 198 19.25 -14.54 21.14
CA GLU A 198 18.32 -15.34 21.93
C GLU A 198 16.87 -14.88 21.73
N LEU A 199 16.60 -13.56 21.81
CA LEU A 199 15.27 -13.01 21.59
C LEU A 199 14.82 -13.26 20.15
N ASN A 200 15.70 -13.06 19.17
CA ASN A 200 15.42 -13.35 17.77
C ASN A 200 15.03 -14.82 17.55
N GLY A 201 15.81 -15.75 18.10
CA GLY A 201 15.52 -17.19 18.00
C GLY A 201 14.25 -17.62 18.72
N LYS A 202 13.93 -17.01 19.87
CA LYS A 202 12.76 -17.37 20.67
C LYS A 202 11.46 -16.71 20.21
N GLN A 203 11.50 -15.53 19.60
CA GLN A 203 10.29 -14.75 19.32
C GLN A 203 10.09 -14.41 17.84
N LEU A 204 11.16 -14.15 17.07
CA LEU A 204 11.04 -13.79 15.66
C LEU A 204 11.09 -15.00 14.73
N TRP A 205 11.96 -15.98 15.01
CA TRP A 205 12.04 -17.21 14.22
C TRP A 205 10.72 -18.00 14.16
N PRO A 206 9.97 -18.18 15.27
CA PRO A 206 8.69 -18.88 15.21
C PRO A 206 7.65 -18.23 14.29
N LEU A 207 7.74 -16.91 14.02
CA LEU A 207 6.84 -16.22 13.09
C LEU A 207 7.03 -16.71 11.65
N PHE A 208 8.26 -17.11 11.28
CA PHE A 208 8.54 -17.68 9.97
C PHE A 208 7.93 -19.09 9.83
N GLU A 209 8.04 -19.90 10.88
CA GLU A 209 7.43 -21.24 10.93
C GLU A 209 5.90 -21.14 10.89
N GLU A 210 5.32 -20.20 11.63
CA GLU A 210 3.90 -19.91 11.61
C GLU A 210 3.42 -19.45 10.23
N ALA A 211 4.14 -18.54 9.58
CA ALA A 211 3.83 -18.10 8.22
C ALA A 211 3.86 -19.29 7.24
N GLY A 212 4.85 -20.16 7.35
CA GLY A 212 4.96 -21.37 6.52
C GLY A 212 3.81 -22.34 6.73
N ALA A 213 3.41 -22.58 7.99
CA ALA A 213 2.28 -23.44 8.32
C ALA A 213 0.96 -22.88 7.77
N ARG A 214 0.72 -21.57 7.93
CA ARG A 214 -0.48 -20.88 7.41
C ARG A 214 -0.51 -20.86 5.88
N ALA A 215 0.62 -20.62 5.21
CA ALA A 215 0.71 -20.66 3.75
C ALA A 215 0.46 -22.06 3.19
N ARG A 216 1.01 -23.10 3.84
CA ARG A 216 0.73 -24.50 3.47
C ARG A 216 -0.74 -24.86 3.62
N LYS A 217 -1.35 -24.49 4.76
CA LYS A 217 -2.79 -24.69 4.97
C LYS A 217 -3.64 -24.01 3.89
N ALA A 218 -3.29 -22.77 3.52
CA ALA A 218 -4.00 -22.07 2.45
C ALA A 218 -3.87 -22.80 1.10
N LEU A 219 -2.69 -23.34 0.80
CA LEU A 219 -2.45 -24.14 -0.40
C LEU A 219 -3.30 -25.42 -0.42
N ASP A 220 -3.41 -26.12 0.71
CA ASP A 220 -4.27 -27.30 0.86
C ASP A 220 -5.76 -26.95 0.64
N GLU A 221 -6.15 -25.71 0.93
CA GLU A 221 -7.49 -25.15 0.67
C GLU A 221 -7.65 -24.53 -0.74
N GLY A 222 -6.65 -24.70 -1.62
CA GLY A 222 -6.68 -24.17 -3.00
C GLY A 222 -6.43 -22.67 -3.13
N ARG A 223 -5.91 -22.02 -2.08
CA ARG A 223 -5.58 -20.58 -2.05
C ARG A 223 -4.07 -20.39 -2.03
N ARG A 224 -3.57 -19.34 -2.68
CA ARG A 224 -2.15 -18.96 -2.62
C ARG A 224 -1.97 -17.82 -1.62
N ILE A 225 -0.97 -17.95 -0.75
CA ILE A 225 -0.52 -16.88 0.16
C ILE A 225 1.00 -16.81 0.10
N ASP A 226 1.52 -15.61 -0.12
CA ASP A 226 2.93 -15.30 -0.05
C ASP A 226 3.42 -15.46 1.40
N GLN A 227 4.16 -16.54 1.65
CA GLN A 227 4.72 -16.84 2.96
C GLN A 227 5.62 -15.71 3.48
N ASN A 228 6.44 -15.10 2.62
CA ASN A 228 7.36 -14.04 3.04
C ASN A 228 6.57 -12.83 3.50
N ARG A 229 5.49 -12.48 2.78
CA ARG A 229 4.63 -11.37 3.18
C ARG A 229 3.86 -11.64 4.45
N LEU A 230 3.36 -12.87 4.61
CA LEU A 230 2.70 -13.27 5.84
C LEU A 230 3.69 -13.19 7.01
N HIS A 231 4.94 -13.63 6.82
CA HIS A 231 6.00 -13.51 7.81
C HIS A 231 6.28 -12.04 8.17
N HIS A 232 6.46 -11.17 7.16
CA HIS A 232 6.64 -9.74 7.37
C HIS A 232 5.45 -9.12 8.12
N ALA A 233 4.23 -9.54 7.80
CA ALA A 233 3.04 -9.05 8.47
C ALA A 233 2.97 -9.47 9.94
N LEU A 234 3.39 -10.70 10.25
CA LEU A 234 3.53 -11.18 11.62
C LEU A 234 4.63 -10.42 12.38
N GLN A 235 5.75 -10.08 11.72
CA GLN A 235 6.82 -9.27 12.33
C GLN A 235 6.34 -7.84 12.63
N VAL A 236 5.61 -7.18 11.72
CA VAL A 236 4.98 -5.87 11.96
C VAL A 236 4.03 -5.95 13.16
N GLN A 237 3.20 -7.00 13.21
CA GLN A 237 2.27 -7.21 14.32
C GLN A 237 3.01 -7.39 15.64
N TRP A 238 4.04 -8.25 15.67
CA TRP A 238 4.85 -8.50 16.85
C TRP A 238 5.53 -7.22 17.35
N VAL A 239 6.15 -6.42 16.47
CA VAL A 239 6.78 -5.14 16.86
C VAL A 239 5.73 -4.21 17.48
N GLY A 240 4.57 -4.05 16.86
CA GLY A 240 3.51 -3.19 17.37
C GLY A 240 2.86 -3.65 18.67
N GLN A 241 2.96 -4.94 19.02
CA GLN A 241 2.48 -5.48 20.29
C GLN A 241 3.50 -5.33 21.42
N HIS A 242 4.79 -5.38 21.10
CA HIS A 242 5.85 -5.44 22.10
C HIS A 242 6.58 -4.12 22.33
N PHE A 243 6.46 -3.18 21.39
CA PHE A 243 7.16 -1.90 21.45
C PHE A 243 6.20 -0.73 21.32
N THR A 244 6.55 0.37 21.98
CA THR A 244 5.76 1.61 21.95
C THR A 244 6.69 2.80 21.74
N TRP A 245 6.21 3.75 20.94
CA TRP A 245 6.86 5.04 20.73
C TRP A 245 6.69 5.93 21.96
N GLN A 246 7.78 6.51 22.44
CA GLN A 246 7.79 7.47 23.55
C GLN A 246 8.61 8.70 23.17
N GLN A 247 8.07 9.89 23.44
CA GLN A 247 8.78 11.13 23.20
C GLN A 247 9.69 11.44 24.40
N VAL A 248 10.98 11.59 24.15
CA VAL A 248 12.01 11.87 25.16
C VAL A 248 12.89 13.00 24.66
N GLN A 249 12.89 14.12 25.39
CA GLN A 249 13.72 15.31 25.08
C GLN A 249 13.61 15.78 23.62
N GLY A 250 12.40 15.76 23.06
CA GLY A 250 12.15 16.19 21.67
C GLY A 250 12.55 15.20 20.59
N SER A 251 12.97 13.97 20.94
CA SER A 251 13.17 12.87 20.00
C SER A 251 12.21 11.73 20.31
N TRP A 252 11.88 10.93 19.29
CA TRP A 252 11.19 9.66 19.50
C TRP A 252 12.17 8.58 19.91
N GLN A 253 11.73 7.74 20.84
CA GLN A 253 12.40 6.51 21.23
C GLN A 253 11.39 5.37 21.15
N LEU A 254 11.92 4.15 20.97
CA LEU A 254 11.14 2.93 21.01
C LEU A 254 11.48 2.17 22.29
N LYS A 255 10.46 1.73 23.03
CA LYS A 255 10.61 1.01 24.29
C LYS A 255 9.71 -0.22 24.34
N GLY A 256 10.24 -1.33 24.84
CA GLY A 256 9.54 -2.60 24.85
C GLY A 256 10.42 -3.75 25.31
N LEU A 257 9.85 -4.78 25.92
CA LEU A 257 10.58 -5.99 26.38
C LEU A 257 11.79 -5.69 27.30
N GLY A 258 11.71 -4.63 28.11
CA GLY A 258 12.83 -4.17 28.94
C GLY A 258 13.97 -3.49 28.17
N LEU A 259 13.81 -3.30 26.86
CA LEU A 259 14.75 -2.61 25.97
C LEU A 259 14.29 -1.16 25.73
N THR A 260 15.25 -0.30 25.42
CA THR A 260 15.00 1.09 25.00
C THR A 260 16.00 1.44 23.90
N SER A 261 15.52 2.07 22.84
CA SER A 261 16.38 2.52 21.75
C SER A 261 17.41 3.53 22.27
N SER A 262 18.65 3.38 21.83
CA SER A 262 19.76 4.26 22.18
C SER A 262 20.26 5.00 20.93
N PRO A 263 20.70 6.26 21.04
CA PRO A 263 21.32 6.98 19.93
C PRO A 263 22.47 6.19 19.31
N LEU A 264 22.68 6.32 18.00
CA LEU A 264 23.88 5.77 17.38
C LEU A 264 25.13 6.42 17.99
N LYS A 265 26.16 5.60 18.26
CA LYS A 265 27.47 6.14 18.60
C LYS A 265 27.99 6.86 17.35
N THR A 266 28.10 8.17 17.43
CA THR A 266 28.80 8.97 16.42
C THR A 266 30.29 8.67 16.59
N GLU A 267 30.87 7.85 15.72
CA GLU A 267 32.32 7.84 15.57
C GLU A 267 32.68 9.18 14.89
N HIS A 268 33.37 10.03 15.65
CA HIS A 268 33.95 11.28 15.18
C HIS A 268 35.22 11.03 14.38
#